data_AF-A0A963Y100-F1
#
_entry.id   AF-A0A963Y100-F1
#
_cell.length_a   1.000
_cell.length_b   1.000
_cell.length_c   1.000
_cell.angle_alpha   90.00
_cell.angle_beta   90.00
_cell.angle_gamma   90.00
#
_symmetry.space_group_name_H-M   'P 1'
#
loop_
_entity.id
_entity.type
_entity.pdbx_description
1 polymer ?
#
loop_
_entity_poly.entity_id
_entity_poly.type
_entity_poly.pdbx_seq_one_letter_code
_entity_poly.pdbx_strand_id
1 'polypeptide(L)'
;MGEHIADNFKREAMKVPLLRDLLMTDSVHITSNITFNNLAPLSTYLAKPGDPARGGLPFVEYMKRQDQHRTAEIAALLDTARFADRAQALYGYSHFVCDSGGSICEVVDPDDPDDPVLTALSRAVLMVWIKGSDAHTEELIRRAVVSPKPMYYQPDFLRAGWADYLAKAGCAEGEVDPDDFLRWMFARALHHRQPLYAAMAENWGVTVTAEDVAKVTSPAGIEALISDALEARA
;
A
#
# COMPACT_ATOMS: atom_id res chain seq x y z
N MET A 1 -8.56 -6.42 6.94
CA MET A 1 -7.33 -6.62 7.73
C MET A 1 -7.54 -6.79 9.24
N GLY A 2 -8.43 -6.03 9.90
CA GLY A 2 -8.49 -5.97 11.36
C GLY A 2 -8.49 -7.33 12.08
N GLU A 3 -9.32 -8.27 11.63
CA GLU A 3 -9.39 -9.62 12.20
C GLU A 3 -8.10 -10.41 12.00
N HIS A 4 -7.53 -10.43 10.80
CA HIS A 4 -6.26 -11.10 10.52
C HIS A 4 -5.12 -10.63 11.42
N ILE A 5 -5.05 -9.31 11.68
CA ILE A 5 -4.06 -8.70 12.55
C ILE A 5 -4.32 -9.09 14.01
N ALA A 6 -5.57 -8.96 14.48
CA ALA A 6 -5.96 -9.34 15.84
C ALA A 6 -5.69 -10.83 16.10
N ASP A 7 -5.99 -11.70 15.14
CA ASP A 7 -5.74 -13.14 15.25
C ASP A 7 -4.25 -13.49 15.25
N ASN A 8 -3.41 -12.71 14.56
CA ASN A 8 -1.96 -12.84 14.70
C ASN A 8 -1.50 -12.53 16.13
N PHE A 9 -2.02 -11.44 16.71
CA PHE A 9 -1.68 -11.08 18.10
C PHE A 9 -2.19 -12.10 19.11
N LYS A 10 -3.41 -12.61 18.93
CA LYS A 10 -3.94 -13.70 19.74
C LYS A 10 -3.06 -14.95 19.61
N ARG A 11 -2.62 -15.32 18.41
CA ARG A 11 -1.74 -16.49 18.20
C ARG A 11 -0.44 -16.36 18.98
N GLU A 12 0.16 -15.17 19.03
CA GLU A 12 1.36 -14.92 19.84
C GLU A 12 1.04 -14.95 21.34
N ALA A 13 -0.04 -14.30 21.77
CA ALA A 13 -0.48 -14.30 23.17
C ALA A 13 -0.80 -15.71 23.68
N MET A 14 -1.35 -16.60 22.84
CA MET A 14 -1.65 -18.00 23.18
C MET A 14 -0.40 -18.83 23.51
N LYS A 15 0.80 -18.37 23.14
CA LYS A 15 2.07 -19.02 23.51
C LYS A 15 2.47 -18.73 24.97
N VAL A 16 1.88 -17.70 25.59
CA VAL A 16 2.14 -17.30 26.97
C VAL A 16 1.01 -17.85 27.86
N PRO A 17 1.27 -18.81 28.77
CA PRO A 17 0.22 -19.47 29.56
C PRO A 17 -0.72 -18.49 30.29
N LEU A 18 -0.16 -17.44 30.92
CA LEU A 18 -0.94 -16.40 31.59
C LEU A 18 -1.94 -15.72 30.65
N LEU A 19 -1.49 -15.30 29.46
CA LEU A 19 -2.36 -14.60 28.50
C LEU A 19 -3.38 -15.54 27.88
N ARG A 20 -2.99 -16.80 27.62
CA ARG A 20 -3.88 -17.84 27.12
C ARG A 20 -5.07 -18.06 28.05
N ASP A 21 -4.82 -18.26 29.35
CA ASP A 21 -5.90 -18.56 30.31
C ASP A 21 -6.89 -17.39 30.43
N LEU A 22 -6.38 -16.15 30.39
CA LEU A 22 -7.19 -14.94 30.38
C LEU A 22 -8.01 -14.78 29.08
N LEU A 23 -7.43 -15.07 27.92
CA LEU A 23 -8.12 -14.98 26.62
C LEU A 23 -9.20 -16.06 26.46
N MET A 24 -8.93 -17.29 26.92
CA MET A 24 -9.86 -18.42 26.81
C MET A 24 -11.11 -18.26 27.68
N THR A 25 -11.04 -17.42 28.71
CA THR A 25 -12.15 -17.12 29.62
C THR A 25 -12.82 -15.78 29.34
N ASP A 26 -12.43 -15.10 28.24
CA ASP A 26 -12.88 -13.74 27.90
C ASP A 26 -12.59 -12.70 29.02
N SER A 27 -11.60 -12.98 29.86
CA SER A 27 -11.16 -12.06 30.92
C SER A 27 -10.36 -10.88 30.36
N VAL A 28 -9.78 -11.03 29.17
CA VAL A 28 -9.10 -9.98 28.40
C VAL A 28 -9.40 -10.13 26.91
N HIS A 29 -9.34 -9.03 26.16
CA HIS A 29 -9.43 -9.05 24.70
C HIS A 29 -8.20 -8.37 24.07
N ILE A 30 -7.85 -8.79 22.85
CA ILE A 30 -6.76 -8.21 22.07
C ILE A 30 -7.33 -7.67 20.77
N THR A 31 -7.07 -6.38 20.50
CA THR A 31 -7.46 -5.70 19.27
C THR A 31 -6.28 -4.96 18.66
N SER A 32 -6.36 -4.70 17.36
CA SER A 32 -5.38 -3.91 16.63
C SER A 32 -5.68 -2.41 16.80
N ASN A 33 -4.72 -1.64 17.30
CA ASN A 33 -4.83 -0.18 17.41
C ASN A 33 -4.25 0.53 16.18
N ILE A 34 -4.79 0.22 14.99
CA ILE A 34 -4.44 0.95 13.76
C ILE A 34 -5.15 2.30 13.80
N THR A 35 -4.38 3.35 13.54
CA THR A 35 -4.90 4.71 13.37
C THR A 35 -4.22 5.36 12.18
N PHE A 36 -4.69 6.53 11.74
CA PHE A 36 -4.04 7.30 10.68
C PHE A 36 -2.54 7.54 10.94
N ASN A 37 -2.15 7.72 12.21
CA ASN A 37 -0.77 7.98 12.62
C ASN A 37 -0.04 6.73 13.11
N ASN A 38 -0.68 5.55 13.09
CA ASN A 38 -0.10 4.31 13.58
C ASN A 38 -0.44 3.13 12.66
N LEU A 39 0.43 2.92 11.67
CA LEU A 39 0.36 1.77 10.76
C LEU A 39 1.16 0.56 11.26
N ALA A 40 1.78 0.64 12.44
CA ALA A 40 2.63 -0.43 12.96
C ALA A 40 1.93 -1.80 13.01
N PRO A 41 0.65 -1.93 13.43
CA PRO A 41 0.00 -3.24 13.44
C PRO A 41 -0.14 -3.87 12.04
N LEU A 42 -0.41 -3.06 11.02
CA LEU A 42 -0.47 -3.52 9.62
C LEU A 42 0.91 -3.95 9.13
N SER A 43 1.94 -3.11 9.36
CA SER A 43 3.31 -3.42 8.96
C SER A 43 3.84 -4.67 9.65
N THR A 44 3.57 -4.84 10.95
CA THR A 44 3.95 -6.05 11.70
C THR A 44 3.24 -7.29 11.17
N TYR A 45 1.97 -7.18 10.77
CA TYR A 45 1.27 -8.30 10.16
C TYR A 45 1.82 -8.64 8.78
N LEU A 46 1.98 -7.67 7.89
CA LEU A 46 2.54 -7.91 6.56
C LEU A 46 3.92 -8.55 6.63
N ALA A 47 4.77 -8.08 7.56
CA ALA A 47 6.12 -8.56 7.78
C ALA A 47 6.97 -8.57 6.49
N LYS A 48 8.03 -9.39 6.47
CA LYS A 48 9.01 -9.48 5.39
C LYS A 48 9.33 -10.96 5.14
N PRO A 49 9.57 -11.42 3.91
CA PRO A 49 9.97 -12.80 3.68
C PRO A 49 11.45 -13.00 4.07
N GLY A 50 11.78 -14.20 4.53
CA GLY A 50 13.16 -14.59 4.86
C GLY A 50 13.28 -15.30 6.21
N ASP A 51 14.47 -15.23 6.79
CA ASP A 51 14.85 -15.95 8.01
C ASP A 51 13.96 -15.56 9.22
N PRO A 52 13.17 -16.50 9.79
CA PRO A 52 12.36 -16.26 10.98
C PRO A 52 13.15 -15.83 12.21
N ALA A 53 14.41 -16.28 12.37
CA ALA A 53 15.27 -15.86 13.47
C ALA A 53 15.65 -14.37 13.38
N ARG A 54 15.53 -13.78 12.19
CA ARG A 54 15.78 -12.37 11.90
C ARG A 54 14.49 -11.57 11.73
N GLY A 55 13.35 -12.15 12.10
CA GLY A 55 12.03 -11.51 12.00
C GLY A 55 11.37 -11.64 10.63
N GLY A 56 11.87 -12.54 9.77
CA GLY A 56 11.26 -12.89 8.49
C GLY A 56 10.09 -13.88 8.62
N LEU A 57 9.43 -14.13 7.50
CA LEU A 57 8.42 -15.16 7.34
C LEU A 57 8.82 -16.12 6.22
N PRO A 58 8.45 -17.42 6.33
CA PRO A 58 8.47 -18.31 5.18
C PRO A 58 7.72 -17.68 4.00
N PHE A 59 8.28 -17.75 2.80
CA PHE A 59 7.76 -17.01 1.65
C PHE A 59 6.29 -17.36 1.33
N VAL A 60 5.90 -18.62 1.54
CA VAL A 60 4.50 -19.08 1.38
C VAL A 60 3.54 -18.34 2.32
N GLU A 61 3.91 -18.15 3.59
CA GLU A 61 3.08 -17.40 4.55
C GLU A 61 3.09 -15.90 4.21
N TYR A 62 4.22 -15.35 3.76
CA TYR A 62 4.30 -13.98 3.29
C TYR A 62 3.35 -13.71 2.11
N MET A 63 3.34 -14.60 1.09
CA MET A 63 2.42 -14.50 -0.05
C MET A 63 0.95 -14.55 0.34
N LYS A 64 0.60 -15.38 1.34
CA LYS A 64 -0.76 -15.41 1.88
C LYS A 64 -1.16 -14.07 2.50
N ARG A 65 -0.25 -13.43 3.25
CA ARG A 65 -0.52 -12.11 3.85
C ARG A 65 -0.58 -11.00 2.82
N GLN A 66 0.18 -11.10 1.72
CA GLN A 66 0.07 -10.20 0.57
C GLN A 66 -1.32 -10.29 -0.07
N ASP A 67 -1.86 -11.48 -0.27
CA ASP A 67 -3.21 -11.68 -0.83
C ASP A 67 -4.34 -11.14 0.08
N GLN A 68 -4.21 -11.35 1.39
CA GLN A 68 -5.13 -10.76 2.36
C GLN A 68 -5.08 -9.23 2.35
N HIS A 69 -3.90 -8.66 2.20
CA HIS A 69 -3.74 -7.22 2.04
C HIS A 69 -4.30 -6.71 0.72
N ARG A 70 -4.08 -7.41 -0.41
CA ARG A 70 -4.71 -7.11 -1.70
C ARG A 70 -6.22 -6.98 -1.57
N THR A 71 -6.85 -7.98 -0.97
CA THR A 71 -8.30 -7.99 -0.75
C THR A 71 -8.75 -6.78 0.08
N ALA A 72 -8.00 -6.44 1.12
CA ALA A 72 -8.32 -5.30 1.97
C ALA A 72 -8.07 -3.94 1.30
N GLU A 73 -7.03 -3.82 0.48
CA GLU A 73 -6.73 -2.63 -0.30
C GLU A 73 -7.86 -2.36 -1.30
N ILE A 74 -8.28 -3.37 -2.06
CA ILE A 74 -9.43 -3.29 -2.98
C ILE A 74 -10.70 -2.86 -2.23
N ALA A 75 -10.99 -3.48 -1.10
CA ALA A 75 -12.16 -3.13 -0.29
C ALA A 75 -12.09 -1.68 0.25
N ALA A 76 -10.90 -1.20 0.63
CA ALA A 76 -10.71 0.17 1.08
C ALA A 76 -10.90 1.19 -0.05
N LEU A 77 -10.38 0.90 -1.25
CA LEU A 77 -10.57 1.73 -2.44
C LEU A 77 -12.06 1.81 -2.84
N LEU A 78 -12.77 0.69 -2.81
CA LEU A 78 -14.22 0.65 -3.09
C LEU A 78 -15.06 1.36 -2.02
N ASP A 79 -14.52 1.62 -0.83
CA ASP A 79 -15.21 2.37 0.23
C ASP A 79 -15.26 3.89 -0.01
N THR A 80 -14.45 4.39 -0.95
CA THR A 80 -14.23 5.83 -1.20
C THR A 80 -15.54 6.60 -1.39
N ALA A 81 -16.42 6.12 -2.29
CA ALA A 81 -17.68 6.79 -2.59
C ALA A 81 -18.61 6.83 -1.36
N ARG A 82 -18.77 5.68 -0.68
CA ARG A 82 -19.59 5.58 0.54
C ARG A 82 -19.06 6.51 1.64
N PHE A 83 -17.74 6.63 1.77
CA PHE A 83 -17.13 7.52 2.76
C PHE A 83 -17.41 8.99 2.41
N ALA A 84 -17.23 9.40 1.15
CA ALA A 84 -17.50 10.76 0.69
C ALA A 84 -18.98 11.14 0.91
N ASP A 85 -19.91 10.27 0.52
CA ASP A 85 -21.35 10.49 0.71
C ASP A 85 -21.71 10.63 2.19
N ARG A 86 -21.14 9.78 3.05
CA ARG A 86 -21.37 9.85 4.49
C ARG A 86 -20.79 11.12 5.10
N ALA A 87 -19.62 11.56 4.65
CA ALA A 87 -18.99 12.80 5.09
C ALA A 87 -19.85 14.02 4.75
N GLN A 88 -20.39 14.06 3.53
CA GLN A 88 -21.34 15.09 3.11
C GLN A 88 -22.65 15.03 3.91
N ALA A 89 -23.25 13.85 4.07
CA ALA A 89 -24.55 13.70 4.70
C ALA A 89 -24.54 14.01 6.21
N LEU A 90 -23.46 13.64 6.92
CA LEU A 90 -23.38 13.80 8.37
C LEU A 90 -22.76 15.14 8.79
N TYR A 91 -21.78 15.63 8.03
CA TYR A 91 -20.97 16.77 8.42
C TYR A 91 -21.04 17.95 7.45
N GLY A 92 -21.66 17.78 6.27
CA GLY A 92 -21.80 18.83 5.28
C GLY A 92 -20.52 19.15 4.50
N TYR A 93 -19.54 18.23 4.47
CA TYR A 93 -18.28 18.47 3.75
C TYR A 93 -18.46 18.39 2.23
N SER A 94 -18.48 19.55 1.57
CA SER A 94 -18.65 19.71 0.12
C SER A 94 -17.51 19.17 -0.75
N HIS A 95 -16.32 18.99 -0.16
CA HIS A 95 -15.12 18.58 -0.88
C HIS A 95 -14.47 17.40 -0.18
N PHE A 96 -14.06 16.41 -0.97
CA PHE A 96 -13.40 15.20 -0.52
C PHE A 96 -12.08 15.03 -1.27
N VAL A 97 -11.00 14.86 -0.51
CA VAL A 97 -9.66 14.56 -1.04
C VAL A 97 -9.14 13.35 -0.28
N CYS A 98 -8.62 12.37 -1.02
CA CYS A 98 -8.10 11.14 -0.46
C CYS A 98 -6.71 10.87 -1.05
N ASP A 99 -5.74 10.64 -0.16
CA ASP A 99 -4.45 10.10 -0.54
C ASP A 99 -4.54 8.57 -0.54
N SER A 100 -4.34 7.95 -1.71
CA SER A 100 -4.41 6.51 -1.87
C SER A 100 -3.09 5.84 -1.48
N GLY A 101 -3.15 4.59 -1.01
CA GLY A 101 -1.95 3.77 -0.88
C GLY A 101 -1.23 3.63 -2.21
N GLY A 102 0.11 3.69 -2.20
CA GLY A 102 0.90 3.50 -3.43
C GLY A 102 0.79 2.10 -4.05
N SER A 103 0.10 1.18 -3.37
CA SER A 103 -0.28 -0.14 -3.87
C SER A 103 -1.49 -0.12 -4.80
N ILE A 104 -2.21 1.00 -4.94
CA ILE A 104 -3.39 1.11 -5.81
C ILE A 104 -3.10 0.59 -7.23
N CYS A 105 -1.96 0.97 -7.80
CA CYS A 105 -1.55 0.57 -9.14
C CYS A 105 -1.26 -0.93 -9.28
N GLU A 106 -1.10 -1.66 -8.18
CA GLU A 106 -0.80 -3.10 -8.17
C GLU A 106 -2.04 -3.97 -7.88
N VAL A 107 -3.20 -3.35 -7.64
CA VAL A 107 -4.47 -4.05 -7.35
C VAL A 107 -5.57 -3.79 -8.37
N VAL A 108 -5.23 -3.08 -9.45
CA VAL A 108 -6.11 -2.71 -10.56
C VAL A 108 -5.44 -3.05 -11.90
N ASP A 109 -6.23 -3.09 -12.96
CA ASP A 109 -5.74 -3.11 -14.34
C ASP A 109 -6.05 -1.77 -15.02
N PRO A 110 -5.05 -0.89 -15.22
CA PRO A 110 -5.29 0.42 -15.84
C PRO A 110 -5.68 0.36 -17.32
N ASP A 111 -5.39 -0.75 -18.01
CA ASP A 111 -5.69 -0.92 -19.43
C ASP A 111 -7.05 -1.59 -19.68
N ASP A 112 -7.66 -2.18 -18.65
CA ASP A 112 -9.02 -2.73 -18.71
C ASP A 112 -10.06 -1.61 -18.48
N PRO A 113 -10.81 -1.16 -19.51
CA PRO A 113 -11.81 -0.11 -19.38
C PRO A 113 -12.99 -0.48 -18.47
N ASP A 114 -13.13 -1.76 -18.11
CA ASP A 114 -14.16 -2.28 -17.21
C ASP A 114 -13.57 -2.67 -15.83
N ASP A 115 -12.33 -2.26 -15.51
CA ASP A 115 -11.75 -2.52 -14.19
C ASP A 115 -12.70 -2.04 -13.08
N PRO A 116 -13.12 -2.93 -12.16
CA PRO A 116 -14.19 -2.62 -11.22
C PRO A 116 -13.81 -1.54 -10.21
N VAL A 117 -12.53 -1.43 -9.85
CA VAL A 117 -12.04 -0.46 -8.87
C VAL A 117 -11.90 0.90 -9.54
N LEU A 118 -11.24 0.99 -10.70
CA LEU A 118 -11.05 2.23 -11.43
C LEU A 118 -12.37 2.80 -11.95
N THR A 119 -13.30 1.94 -12.38
CA THR A 119 -14.67 2.33 -12.73
C THR A 119 -15.41 2.93 -11.53
N ALA A 120 -15.29 2.32 -10.34
CA ALA A 120 -15.92 2.85 -9.14
C ALA A 120 -15.30 4.18 -8.70
N LEU A 121 -13.97 4.28 -8.73
CA LEU A 121 -13.25 5.49 -8.33
C LEU A 121 -13.51 6.66 -9.28
N SER A 122 -13.43 6.45 -10.60
CA SER A 122 -13.62 7.50 -11.61
C SER A 122 -15.02 8.13 -11.57
N ARG A 123 -16.03 7.39 -11.07
CA ARG A 123 -17.39 7.93 -10.85
C ARG A 123 -17.50 8.80 -9.60
N ALA A 124 -16.60 8.62 -8.64
CA ALA A 124 -16.67 9.28 -7.33
C ALA A 124 -15.67 10.43 -7.20
N VAL A 125 -14.47 10.29 -7.78
CA VAL A 125 -13.34 11.21 -7.61
C VAL A 125 -12.52 11.32 -8.88
N LEU A 126 -11.85 12.46 -9.06
CA LEU A 126 -10.79 12.59 -10.06
C LEU A 126 -9.52 11.90 -9.55
N MET A 127 -9.02 10.94 -10.31
CA MET A 127 -7.71 10.34 -10.04
C MET A 127 -6.60 11.27 -10.52
N VAL A 128 -5.65 11.57 -9.64
CA VAL A 128 -4.54 12.48 -9.90
C VAL A 128 -3.24 11.75 -9.59
N TRP A 129 -2.43 11.51 -10.61
CA TRP A 129 -1.08 11.00 -10.42
C TRP A 129 -0.10 12.14 -10.20
N ILE A 130 0.55 12.15 -9.02
CA ILE A 130 1.68 13.04 -8.73
C ILE A 130 2.95 12.38 -9.24
N LYS A 131 3.38 12.75 -10.44
CA LYS A 131 4.59 12.23 -11.07
C LYS A 131 5.83 12.83 -10.41
N GLY A 132 6.62 11.98 -9.77
CA GLY A 132 7.93 12.35 -9.24
C GLY A 132 9.00 12.40 -10.34
N SER A 133 10.02 13.23 -10.14
CA SER A 133 11.24 13.25 -10.95
C SER A 133 12.18 12.07 -10.62
N ASP A 134 13.20 11.87 -11.45
CA ASP A 134 14.26 10.88 -11.19
C ASP A 134 14.96 11.15 -9.85
N ALA A 135 15.24 12.42 -9.53
CA ALA A 135 15.81 12.82 -8.25
C ALA A 135 14.88 12.48 -7.06
N HIS A 136 13.56 12.62 -7.24
CA HIS A 136 12.59 12.21 -6.23
C HIS A 136 12.60 10.68 -6.04
N THR A 137 12.70 9.92 -7.13
CA THR A 137 12.80 8.45 -7.09
C THR A 137 14.06 8.00 -6.33
N GLU A 138 15.22 8.62 -6.60
CA GLU A 138 16.46 8.34 -5.87
C GLU A 138 16.36 8.65 -4.37
N GLU A 139 15.69 9.74 -4.00
CA GLU A 139 15.42 10.09 -2.61
C GLU A 139 14.55 9.03 -1.92
N LEU A 140 13.49 8.54 -2.59
CA LEU A 140 12.64 7.46 -2.07
C LEU A 140 13.44 6.18 -1.83
N ILE A 141 14.32 5.80 -2.78
CA ILE A 141 15.21 4.63 -2.63
C ILE A 141 16.12 4.82 -1.42
N ARG A 142 16.74 6.00 -1.28
CA ARG A 142 17.63 6.30 -0.14
C ARG A 142 16.93 6.15 1.20
N ARG A 143 15.69 6.65 1.32
CA ARG A 143 14.88 6.54 2.55
C ARG A 143 14.50 5.09 2.84
N ALA A 144 14.11 4.34 1.83
CA ALA A 144 13.74 2.93 1.97
C ALA A 144 14.93 2.06 2.40
N VAL A 145 16.16 2.39 1.98
CA VAL A 145 17.37 1.72 2.45
C VAL A 145 17.56 1.84 3.96
N VAL A 146 17.29 3.02 4.53
CA VAL A 146 17.44 3.28 5.96
C VAL A 146 16.40 2.53 6.79
N SER A 147 15.15 2.46 6.32
CA SER A 147 14.05 1.80 7.04
C SER A 147 13.11 1.12 6.05
N PRO A 148 13.42 -0.12 5.62
CA PRO A 148 12.58 -0.86 4.69
C PRO A 148 11.27 -1.25 5.37
N LYS A 149 10.19 -0.63 4.91
CA LYS A 149 8.84 -0.91 5.40
C LYS A 149 8.18 -1.99 4.53
N PRO A 150 7.45 -2.94 5.14
CA PRO A 150 6.59 -3.85 4.41
C PRO A 150 5.64 -3.09 3.48
N MET A 151 5.52 -3.59 2.25
CA MET A 151 4.62 -3.07 1.23
C MET A 151 3.94 -4.24 0.52
N TYR A 152 2.91 -3.92 -0.25
CA TYR A 152 2.28 -4.87 -1.15
C TYR A 152 2.97 -4.87 -2.51
N TYR A 153 2.99 -6.05 -3.14
CA TYR A 153 3.50 -6.30 -4.47
C TYR A 153 2.53 -7.20 -5.25
N GLN A 154 2.44 -6.98 -6.55
CA GLN A 154 1.73 -7.82 -7.50
C GLN A 154 2.33 -9.24 -7.45
N PRO A 155 1.50 -10.31 -7.40
CA PRO A 155 1.99 -11.65 -7.07
C PRO A 155 3.07 -12.19 -8.00
N ASP A 156 2.95 -11.96 -9.30
CA ASP A 156 3.90 -12.47 -10.29
C ASP A 156 5.21 -11.69 -10.26
N PHE A 157 5.12 -10.36 -10.12
CA PHE A 157 6.28 -9.50 -9.90
C PHE A 157 7.07 -9.91 -8.65
N LEU A 158 6.39 -10.16 -7.54
CA LEU A 158 7.02 -10.57 -6.29
C LEU A 158 7.64 -11.97 -6.39
N ARG A 159 6.96 -12.94 -7.01
CA ARG A 159 7.51 -14.29 -7.21
C ARG A 159 8.77 -14.27 -8.09
N ALA A 160 8.73 -13.51 -9.19
CA ALA A 160 9.88 -13.33 -10.05
C ALA A 160 11.05 -12.65 -9.31
N GLY A 161 10.75 -11.59 -8.56
CA GLY A 161 11.74 -10.90 -7.74
C GLY A 161 12.37 -11.79 -6.66
N TRP A 162 11.56 -12.61 -5.99
CA TRP A 162 12.04 -13.57 -4.99
C TRP A 162 12.98 -14.61 -5.59
N ALA A 163 12.60 -15.23 -6.71
CA ALA A 163 13.44 -16.20 -7.40
C ALA A 163 14.76 -15.59 -7.90
N ASP A 164 14.71 -14.40 -8.49
CA ASP A 164 15.88 -13.63 -8.93
C ASP A 164 16.83 -13.33 -7.76
N TYR A 165 16.28 -12.93 -6.61
CA TYR A 165 17.07 -12.62 -5.42
C TYR A 165 17.80 -13.86 -4.90
N LEU A 166 17.10 -14.98 -4.73
CA LEU A 166 17.70 -16.25 -4.26
C LEU A 166 18.82 -16.72 -5.20
N ALA A 167 18.59 -16.64 -6.52
CA ALA A 167 19.60 -17.02 -7.51
C ALA A 167 20.86 -16.15 -7.43
N LYS A 168 20.70 -14.84 -7.16
CA LYS A 168 21.82 -13.90 -7.02
C LYS A 168 22.54 -14.01 -5.68
N ALA A 169 21.79 -14.20 -4.60
CA ALA A 169 22.33 -14.31 -3.25
C ALA A 169 22.96 -15.69 -3.00
N GLY A 170 22.54 -16.73 -3.74
CA GLY A 170 23.05 -18.09 -3.60
C GLY A 170 22.66 -18.74 -2.26
N CYS A 171 21.53 -18.36 -1.68
CA CYS A 171 21.06 -18.84 -0.38
C CYS A 171 19.67 -19.49 -0.47
N ALA A 172 19.31 -20.28 0.55
CA ALA A 172 17.97 -20.82 0.71
C ALA A 172 17.01 -19.76 1.27
N GLU A 173 15.70 -19.96 1.07
CA GLU A 173 14.65 -19.03 1.54
C GLU A 173 14.76 -18.68 3.02
N GLY A 174 15.10 -19.66 3.86
CA GLY A 174 15.22 -19.49 5.31
C GLY A 174 16.50 -18.78 5.76
N GLU A 175 17.42 -18.48 4.86
CA GLU A 175 18.69 -17.79 5.15
C GLU A 175 18.67 -16.32 4.71
N VAL A 176 17.61 -15.92 4.00
CA VAL A 176 17.46 -14.55 3.48
C VAL A 176 17.36 -13.55 4.63
N ASP A 177 18.16 -12.49 4.55
CA ASP A 177 17.96 -11.29 5.36
C ASP A 177 16.70 -10.56 4.88
N PRO A 178 15.64 -10.46 5.72
CA PRO A 178 14.40 -9.84 5.28
C PRO A 178 14.56 -8.35 4.91
N ASP A 179 15.48 -7.63 5.55
CA ASP A 179 15.73 -6.23 5.23
C ASP A 179 16.50 -6.08 3.93
N ASP A 180 17.48 -6.94 3.67
CA ASP A 180 18.25 -6.92 2.43
C ASP A 180 17.35 -7.20 1.22
N PHE A 181 16.50 -8.23 1.30
CA PHE A 181 15.53 -8.52 0.25
C PHE A 181 14.62 -7.32 -0.02
N LEU A 182 14.05 -6.68 1.01
CA LEU A 182 13.19 -5.52 0.80
C LEU A 182 13.93 -4.35 0.17
N ARG A 183 15.17 -4.05 0.58
CA ARG A 183 15.98 -2.99 -0.04
C ARG A 183 16.22 -3.26 -1.52
N TRP A 184 16.56 -4.51 -1.85
CA TRP A 184 16.78 -4.97 -3.21
C TRP A 184 15.49 -4.88 -4.06
N MET A 185 14.36 -5.29 -3.48
CA MET A 185 13.07 -5.35 -4.16
C MET A 185 12.45 -3.96 -4.34
N PHE A 186 12.66 -3.03 -3.40
CA PHE A 186 12.05 -1.71 -3.40
C PHE A 186 12.39 -0.86 -4.63
N ALA A 187 13.67 -0.80 -5.01
CA ALA A 187 14.08 -0.03 -6.19
C ALA A 187 13.41 -0.55 -7.47
N ARG A 188 13.38 -1.87 -7.64
CA ARG A 188 12.70 -2.54 -8.75
C ARG A 188 11.19 -2.28 -8.73
N ALA A 189 10.58 -2.25 -7.55
CA ALA A 189 9.16 -1.97 -7.39
C ALA A 189 8.80 -0.54 -7.81
N LEU A 190 9.66 0.45 -7.51
CA LEU A 190 9.45 1.81 -8.02
C LEU A 190 9.44 1.84 -9.56
N HIS A 191 10.43 1.23 -10.20
CA HIS A 191 10.46 1.14 -11.67
C HIS A 191 9.26 0.39 -12.24
N HIS A 192 8.81 -0.68 -11.57
CA HIS A 192 7.63 -1.44 -11.97
C HIS A 192 6.33 -0.62 -11.90
N ARG A 193 6.18 0.20 -10.87
CA ARG A 193 4.97 1.01 -10.64
C ARG A 193 4.84 2.21 -11.56
N GLN A 194 5.95 2.78 -12.04
CA GLN A 194 5.94 3.96 -12.93
C GLN A 194 5.02 3.79 -14.16
N PRO A 195 5.15 2.73 -15.00
CA PRO A 195 4.24 2.54 -16.13
C PRO A 195 2.79 2.30 -15.71
N LEU A 196 2.55 1.66 -14.56
CA LEU A 196 1.20 1.40 -14.05
C LEU A 196 0.50 2.72 -13.66
N TYR A 197 1.19 3.60 -12.94
CA TYR A 197 0.66 4.92 -12.62
C TYR A 197 0.45 5.79 -13.87
N ALA A 198 1.36 5.70 -14.84
CA ALA A 198 1.22 6.42 -16.10
C ALA A 198 -0.04 5.98 -16.85
N ALA A 199 -0.26 4.68 -16.98
CA ALA A 199 -1.46 4.12 -17.61
C ALA A 199 -2.75 4.51 -16.85
N MET A 200 -2.73 4.47 -15.51
CA MET A 200 -3.86 4.97 -14.71
C MET A 200 -4.17 6.44 -15.02
N ALA A 201 -3.15 7.30 -15.08
CA ALA A 201 -3.36 8.72 -15.35
C ALA A 201 -3.85 8.96 -16.79
N GLU A 202 -3.30 8.25 -17.77
CA GLU A 202 -3.67 8.36 -19.18
C GLU A 202 -5.13 7.93 -19.42
N ASN A 203 -5.50 6.75 -18.91
CA ASN A 203 -6.81 6.15 -19.17
C ASN A 203 -7.89 6.70 -18.22
N TRP A 204 -7.56 7.01 -16.97
CA TRP A 204 -8.55 7.23 -15.91
C TRP A 204 -8.47 8.57 -15.18
N GLY A 205 -7.41 9.36 -15.39
CA GLY A 205 -7.13 10.50 -14.51
C GLY A 205 -6.39 11.66 -15.17
N VAL A 206 -5.58 12.35 -14.38
CA VAL A 206 -4.67 13.39 -14.87
C VAL A 206 -3.30 13.24 -14.22
N THR A 207 -2.28 13.82 -14.84
CA THR A 207 -0.93 13.89 -14.27
C THR A 207 -0.61 15.30 -13.83
N VAL A 208 -0.05 15.44 -12.64
CA VAL A 208 0.62 16.65 -12.16
C VAL A 208 2.04 16.31 -11.73
N THR A 209 2.98 17.25 -11.75
CA THR A 209 4.35 16.98 -11.30
C THR A 209 4.49 17.24 -9.80
N ALA A 210 5.39 16.49 -9.15
CA ALA A 210 5.73 16.74 -7.76
C ALA A 210 6.30 18.17 -7.56
N GLU A 211 7.03 18.69 -8.55
CA GLU A 211 7.57 20.05 -8.56
C GLU A 211 6.46 21.11 -8.59
N ASP A 212 5.38 20.89 -9.34
CA ASP A 212 4.25 21.83 -9.39
C ASP A 212 3.42 21.76 -8.10
N VAL A 213 3.16 20.56 -7.59
CA VAL A 213 2.48 20.38 -6.30
C VAL A 213 3.26 21.06 -5.16
N ALA A 214 4.60 21.00 -5.17
CA ALA A 214 5.43 21.63 -4.15
C ALA A 214 5.36 23.17 -4.13
N LYS A 215 4.94 23.81 -5.23
CA LYS A 215 4.73 25.26 -5.31
C LYS A 215 3.39 25.69 -4.73
N VAL A 216 2.46 24.76 -4.55
CA VAL A 216 1.10 25.07 -4.10
C VAL A 216 1.07 25.28 -2.60
N THR A 217 0.58 26.45 -2.19
CA THR A 217 0.51 26.87 -0.78
C THR A 217 -0.91 27.27 -0.34
N SER A 218 -1.90 27.13 -1.23
CA SER A 218 -3.29 27.50 -0.97
C SER A 218 -4.27 26.56 -1.69
N PRO A 219 -5.53 26.46 -1.21
CA PRO A 219 -6.57 25.69 -1.89
C PRO A 219 -6.78 26.11 -3.36
N ALA A 220 -6.84 27.42 -3.61
CA ALA A 220 -7.00 27.97 -4.97
C ALA A 220 -5.83 27.57 -5.89
N GLY A 221 -4.62 27.41 -5.35
CA GLY A 221 -3.48 26.92 -6.12
C GLY A 221 -3.62 25.45 -6.54
N ILE A 222 -4.24 24.60 -5.70
CA ILE A 222 -4.54 23.21 -6.06
C ILE A 222 -5.62 23.19 -7.14
N GLU A 223 -6.68 23.97 -6.97
CA GLU A 223 -7.77 24.07 -7.97
C GLU A 223 -7.23 24.49 -9.34
N ALA A 224 -6.36 25.50 -9.38
CA ALA A 224 -5.71 25.94 -10.62
C ALA A 224 -4.85 24.84 -11.23
N LEU A 225 -3.99 24.18 -10.45
CA LEU A 225 -3.13 23.10 -10.93
C LEU A 225 -3.93 21.93 -11.52
N ILE A 226 -5.04 21.57 -10.89
CA ILE A 226 -5.92 20.51 -11.39
C ILE A 226 -6.69 20.97 -12.64
N SER A 227 -7.14 22.23 -12.69
CA SER A 227 -7.78 22.81 -13.86
C SER A 227 -6.86 22.76 -15.08
N ASP A 228 -5.62 23.22 -14.93
CA ASP A 228 -4.60 23.20 -16.00
C ASP A 228 -4.34 21.77 -16.50
N ALA A 229 -4.30 20.79 -15.58
CA ALA A 229 -4.10 19.38 -15.93
C ALA A 229 -5.29 18.76 -16.69
N LEU A 230 -6.52 19.18 -16.36
CA LEU A 230 -7.73 18.78 -17.09
C LEU A 230 -7.78 19.41 -18.48
N GLU A 231 -7.43 20.69 -18.60
CA GLU A 231 -7.35 21.40 -19.88
C GLU A 231 -6.29 20.79 -20.82
N ALA A 232 -5.14 20.39 -20.28
CA ALA A 232 -4.08 19.73 -21.06
C ALA A 232 -4.46 18.33 -21.57
N ARG A 233 -5.47 17.68 -20.96
CA ARG A 233 -5.97 16.35 -21.35
C ARG A 233 -7.07 16.43 -22.44
N ALA A 234 -7.83 17.53 -22.47
CA ALA A 234 -8.99 17.73 -23.36
C ALA A 234 -8.60 17.90 -24.83
#